data_AF-A0A9W7BCM2-F1
#
_entry.id   AF-A0A9W7BCM2-F1
#
_cell.length_a   1.000
_cell.length_b   1.000
_cell.length_c   1.000
_cell.angle_alpha   90.00
_cell.angle_beta   90.00
_cell.angle_gamma   90.00
#
_symmetry.space_group_name_H-M   'P 1'
#
loop_
_entity.id
_entity.type
_entity.pdbx_description
1 polymer ?
#
loop_
_entity_poly.entity_id
_entity_poly.type
_entity_poly.pdbx_seq_one_letter_code
_entity_poly.pdbx_strand_id
1 'polypeptide(L)'
;MSKSNNPYQNQIASDYQPPLPKRSISQIPYYILPLQPPPSPTVLQFSPILFPTSPPPTLSTLAPSLASLKTSRIAIVLLRSGSLSYGIFSSSKKLLHKSQKRYTVRKGQGGAQSSADGGKNIKSIGSQLRRDGEKKLRDDCKAIPVREDDIIIMGCSKVMRKNLLEDLKSPPASNLRTISGKWDDSQKGVDEIYERITTYTQREAVQDDLGWSLSLSSDENESSASTPPPSSPSSSSSEEDTSPAPIPYTPLHLSVLSSSPPQLPSPYLDFRAGPQLFTPLHAAASINNLPACLSLLETGASPFIEDGRGRMPWDIACAHNATLVKECLKTFRAENSEMWDWSVTRIPEPTDGEVLKERERRKKVKDKEKKKRQKEKKKKEKEQAEISKKAKESEESEKIRLEKFKREKVHLNTSATGERQCDFCGCEVRYSKDLFRRDEWKYCKTECLQKHRREIMAKAAERRFGGT
;
A
#
# COMPACT_ATOMS: atom_id res chain seq x y z
N MET A 1 -37.77 35.95 -39.71
CA MET A 1 -36.90 36.76 -40.59
C MET A 1 -35.52 36.76 -39.96
N SER A 2 -34.72 35.76 -40.31
CA SER A 2 -33.61 35.86 -41.27
C SER A 2 -32.31 36.26 -40.55
N LYS A 3 -31.60 35.21 -40.14
CA LYS A 3 -30.19 35.20 -39.78
C LYS A 3 -29.37 35.72 -40.97
N SER A 4 -28.39 36.58 -40.73
CA SER A 4 -27.29 36.83 -41.67
C SER A 4 -25.95 36.65 -40.96
N ASN A 5 -25.24 35.63 -41.41
CA ASN A 5 -23.89 35.22 -41.04
C ASN A 5 -22.86 36.32 -41.32
N ASN A 6 -21.86 36.47 -40.43
CA ASN A 6 -20.63 37.22 -40.72
C ASN A 6 -19.45 36.21 -40.87
N PRO A 7 -18.67 36.22 -41.97
CA PRO A 7 -17.85 35.09 -42.40
C PRO A 7 -16.35 35.22 -42.06
N TYR A 8 -15.99 35.36 -40.78
CA TYR A 8 -14.60 35.45 -40.33
C TYR A 8 -14.29 34.57 -39.10
N GLN A 9 -14.54 33.26 -39.20
CA GLN A 9 -14.17 32.30 -38.15
C GLN A 9 -13.50 31.00 -38.62
N ASN A 10 -13.22 30.83 -39.91
CA ASN A 10 -12.56 29.62 -40.41
C ASN A 10 -11.20 29.96 -41.03
N GLN A 11 -10.17 30.20 -40.20
CA GLN A 11 -8.78 30.01 -40.63
C GLN A 11 -7.72 30.01 -39.52
N ILE A 12 -8.01 29.49 -38.32
CA ILE A 12 -6.96 28.90 -37.44
C ILE A 12 -7.60 27.74 -36.67
N ALA A 13 -7.83 26.62 -37.36
CA ALA A 13 -8.24 25.36 -36.74
C ALA A 13 -7.83 24.18 -37.64
N SER A 14 -6.52 24.02 -37.87
CA SER A 14 -6.02 22.82 -38.56
C SER A 14 -4.96 22.03 -37.79
N ASP A 15 -4.60 22.37 -36.55
CA ASP A 15 -3.60 21.60 -35.79
C ASP A 15 -3.87 21.45 -34.28
N TYR A 16 -5.10 21.69 -33.81
CA TYR A 16 -5.44 21.45 -32.41
C TYR A 16 -6.35 20.23 -32.27
N GLN A 17 -5.75 19.05 -32.05
CA GLN A 17 -6.47 17.91 -31.48
C GLN A 17 -6.89 18.25 -30.05
N PRO A 18 -8.19 18.33 -29.71
CA PRO A 18 -8.60 18.50 -28.33
C PRO A 18 -8.10 17.31 -27.49
N PRO A 19 -7.61 17.53 -26.26
CA PRO A 19 -7.18 16.43 -25.41
C PRO A 19 -8.37 15.52 -25.15
N LEU A 20 -8.19 14.23 -25.47
CA LEU A 20 -9.15 13.17 -25.19
C LEU A 20 -9.74 13.32 -23.79
N PRO A 21 -11.07 13.20 -23.60
CA PRO A 21 -11.69 13.29 -22.29
C PRO A 21 -11.03 12.27 -21.35
N LYS A 22 -10.64 12.75 -20.16
CA LYS A 22 -9.96 11.93 -19.15
C LYS A 22 -10.84 10.72 -18.82
N ARG A 23 -10.38 9.56 -19.29
CA ARG A 23 -10.96 8.23 -19.03
C ARG A 23 -11.13 8.00 -17.52
N SER A 24 -12.34 8.21 -17.05
CA SER A 24 -12.79 7.90 -15.72
C SER A 24 -14.03 7.01 -15.85
N ILE A 25 -13.79 5.69 -15.92
CA ILE A 25 -14.60 4.56 -15.40
C ILE A 25 -13.94 3.27 -15.95
N SER A 26 -13.36 2.47 -15.03
CA SER A 26 -12.88 1.09 -15.16
C SER A 26 -11.97 0.68 -16.35
N GLN A 27 -10.70 0.40 -16.04
CA GLN A 27 -9.60 0.08 -16.96
C GLN A 27 -9.61 -1.35 -17.58
N ILE A 28 -10.68 -1.80 -18.23
CA ILE A 28 -10.59 -2.93 -19.19
C ILE A 28 -11.42 -2.57 -20.44
N PRO A 29 -10.91 -2.79 -21.67
CA PRO A 29 -11.71 -2.65 -22.89
C PRO A 29 -12.98 -3.50 -22.77
N TYR A 30 -14.10 -3.10 -23.38
CA TYR A 30 -15.32 -3.90 -23.42
C TYR A 30 -15.85 -3.94 -24.85
N TYR A 31 -16.46 -5.06 -25.24
CA TYR A 31 -17.16 -5.15 -26.53
C TYR A 31 -18.62 -4.74 -26.33
N ILE A 32 -19.18 -4.07 -27.34
CA ILE A 32 -20.59 -3.69 -27.44
C ILE A 32 -21.19 -4.51 -28.57
N LEU A 33 -22.16 -5.36 -28.28
CA LEU A 33 -22.92 -6.09 -29.31
C LEU A 33 -24.32 -5.51 -29.45
N PRO A 34 -24.70 -5.00 -30.63
CA PRO A 34 -26.08 -4.64 -30.92
C PRO A 34 -26.92 -5.90 -31.14
N LEU A 35 -28.02 -6.03 -30.41
CA LEU A 35 -29.07 -7.02 -30.70
C LEU A 35 -30.03 -6.38 -31.72
N GLN A 36 -30.09 -6.88 -32.97
CA GLN A 36 -30.98 -6.36 -34.03
C GLN A 36 -32.48 -6.62 -33.75
N PRO A 37 -33.43 -5.93 -34.45
CA PRO A 37 -33.53 -4.50 -34.77
C PRO A 37 -34.67 -3.83 -33.91
N PRO A 38 -34.89 -2.49 -33.98
CA PRO A 38 -35.46 -1.66 -32.89
C PRO A 38 -37.00 -1.80 -32.71
N PRO A 39 -37.55 -1.42 -31.53
CA PRO A 39 -37.58 -0.01 -31.10
C PRO A 39 -36.56 0.41 -30.01
N SER A 40 -35.73 -0.48 -29.48
CA SER A 40 -34.70 -0.11 -28.47
C SER A 40 -33.35 -0.78 -28.80
N PRO A 41 -32.30 -0.02 -29.16
CA PRO A 41 -30.97 -0.58 -29.41
C PRO A 41 -30.37 -1.03 -28.09
N THR A 42 -30.64 -2.28 -27.71
CA THR A 42 -30.04 -2.89 -26.54
C THR A 42 -28.63 -3.35 -26.91
N VAL A 43 -27.65 -2.95 -26.10
CA VAL A 43 -26.27 -3.40 -26.26
C VAL A 43 -25.83 -4.26 -25.08
N LEU A 44 -25.12 -5.35 -25.39
CA LEU A 44 -24.45 -6.18 -24.38
C LEU A 44 -22.99 -5.74 -24.23
N GLN A 45 -22.62 -5.40 -23.00
CA GLN A 45 -21.27 -5.06 -22.60
C GLN A 45 -20.63 -6.24 -21.86
N PHE A 46 -19.49 -6.73 -22.35
CA PHE A 46 -18.76 -7.84 -21.73
C PHE A 46 -17.24 -7.67 -21.86
N SER A 47 -16.50 -8.35 -20.98
CA SER A 47 -15.05 -8.33 -20.95
C SER A 47 -14.46 -9.11 -22.14
N PRO A 48 -13.53 -8.53 -22.91
CA PRO A 48 -12.88 -9.16 -24.06
C PRO A 48 -11.88 -10.23 -23.63
N ILE A 49 -11.59 -10.36 -22.33
CA ILE A 49 -10.53 -11.24 -21.83
C ILE A 49 -10.86 -12.73 -22.07
N LEU A 50 -12.15 -13.10 -22.07
CA LEU A 50 -12.57 -14.48 -22.34
C LEU A 50 -12.74 -14.78 -23.83
N PHE A 51 -12.79 -13.77 -24.69
CA PHE A 51 -13.14 -13.93 -26.10
C PHE A 51 -11.95 -13.60 -27.00
N PRO A 52 -11.75 -14.36 -28.09
CA PRO A 52 -10.65 -14.08 -29.02
C PRO A 52 -10.81 -12.68 -29.65
N THR A 53 -9.69 -11.96 -29.75
CA THR A 53 -9.62 -10.56 -30.21
C THR A 53 -9.68 -10.39 -31.73
N SER A 54 -9.66 -11.48 -32.51
CA SER A 54 -9.88 -11.42 -33.96
C SER A 54 -10.49 -12.72 -34.49
N PRO A 55 -11.48 -12.64 -35.40
CA PRO A 55 -12.22 -11.46 -35.89
C PRO A 55 -13.20 -10.87 -34.85
N PRO A 56 -13.75 -9.64 -35.04
CA PRO A 56 -14.67 -9.03 -34.08
C PRO A 56 -15.86 -9.94 -33.81
N PRO A 57 -16.24 -10.14 -32.53
CA PRO A 57 -17.22 -11.14 -32.18
C PRO A 57 -18.58 -10.76 -32.77
N THR A 58 -19.11 -11.55 -33.69
CA THR A 58 -20.53 -11.54 -34.06
C THR A 58 -21.29 -12.46 -33.09
N LEU A 59 -22.60 -12.26 -32.90
CA LEU A 59 -23.43 -13.11 -32.01
C LEU A 59 -23.27 -14.61 -32.33
N SER A 60 -23.13 -14.96 -33.61
CA SER A 60 -22.89 -16.32 -34.12
C SER A 60 -21.52 -16.88 -33.73
N THR A 61 -20.48 -16.05 -33.63
CA THR A 61 -19.10 -16.44 -33.25
C THR A 61 -18.94 -16.60 -31.73
N LEU A 62 -19.78 -15.92 -30.95
CA LEU A 62 -19.73 -15.96 -29.48
C LEU A 62 -20.48 -17.14 -28.87
N ALA A 63 -21.57 -17.60 -29.49
CA ALA A 63 -22.36 -18.70 -28.95
C ALA A 63 -21.55 -20.00 -28.70
N PRO A 64 -20.67 -20.45 -29.61
CA PRO A 64 -19.80 -21.61 -29.37
C PRO A 64 -18.78 -21.36 -28.26
N SER A 65 -18.21 -20.14 -28.21
CA SER A 65 -17.23 -19.74 -27.19
C SER A 65 -17.86 -19.69 -25.79
N LEU A 66 -19.09 -19.18 -25.67
CA LEU A 66 -19.87 -19.18 -24.44
C LEU A 66 -20.26 -20.59 -23.99
N ALA A 67 -20.59 -21.47 -24.92
CA ALA A 67 -20.87 -22.88 -24.62
C ALA A 67 -19.62 -23.59 -24.10
N SER A 68 -18.45 -23.36 -24.71
CA SER A 68 -17.16 -23.88 -24.22
C SER A 68 -16.81 -23.33 -22.84
N LEU A 69 -17.06 -22.05 -22.57
CA LEU A 69 -16.79 -21.42 -21.26
C LEU A 69 -17.60 -22.03 -20.12
N LYS A 70 -18.79 -22.58 -20.39
CA LYS A 70 -19.60 -23.27 -19.38
C LYS A 70 -18.95 -24.57 -18.92
N THR A 71 -18.20 -25.25 -19.78
CA THR A 71 -17.53 -26.52 -19.49
C THR A 71 -16.07 -26.35 -19.08
N SER A 72 -15.44 -25.24 -19.46
CA SER A 72 -14.03 -24.95 -19.15
C SER A 72 -13.82 -24.51 -17.70
N ARG A 73 -12.64 -24.84 -17.18
CA ARG A 73 -12.13 -24.35 -15.90
C ARG A 73 -11.33 -23.06 -16.13
N ILE A 74 -11.54 -22.07 -15.26
CA ILE A 74 -10.84 -20.78 -15.32
C ILE A 74 -9.87 -20.71 -14.14
N ALA A 75 -8.58 -20.56 -14.43
CA ALA A 75 -7.53 -20.37 -13.44
C ALA A 75 -7.06 -18.92 -13.46
N ILE A 76 -7.25 -18.19 -12.36
CA ILE A 76 -6.76 -16.82 -12.21
C ILE A 76 -5.51 -16.86 -11.34
N VAL A 77 -4.41 -16.28 -11.82
CA VAL A 77 -3.11 -16.24 -11.13
C VAL A 77 -2.62 -14.80 -11.07
N LEU A 78 -2.48 -14.25 -9.86
CA LEU A 78 -2.04 -12.90 -9.59
C LEU A 78 -0.69 -12.92 -8.87
N LEU A 79 0.33 -12.32 -9.48
CA LEU A 79 1.70 -12.31 -8.96
C LEU A 79 2.26 -10.89 -8.93
N ARG A 80 2.52 -10.38 -7.72
CA ARG A 80 3.06 -9.04 -7.52
C ARG A 80 4.04 -8.99 -6.36
N SER A 81 5.31 -8.66 -6.66
CA SER A 81 6.33 -8.31 -5.65
C SER A 81 6.42 -9.29 -4.46
N GLY A 82 6.31 -10.60 -4.72
CA GLY A 82 6.36 -11.65 -3.70
C GLY A 82 5.01 -12.10 -3.14
N SER A 83 3.90 -11.46 -3.52
CA SER A 83 2.54 -11.93 -3.27
C SER A 83 2.07 -12.78 -4.44
N LEU A 84 1.64 -14.01 -4.16
CA LEU A 84 1.02 -14.93 -5.11
C LEU A 84 -0.38 -15.26 -4.61
N SER A 85 -1.39 -14.93 -5.40
CA SER A 85 -2.78 -15.29 -5.15
C SER A 85 -3.35 -15.97 -6.38
N TYR A 86 -3.99 -17.12 -6.20
CA TYR A 86 -4.63 -17.81 -7.32
C TYR A 86 -5.97 -18.43 -6.92
N GLY A 87 -6.83 -18.60 -7.91
CA GLY A 87 -8.12 -19.24 -7.78
C GLY A 87 -8.46 -20.06 -9.02
N ILE A 88 -9.07 -21.23 -8.82
CA ILE A 88 -9.56 -22.11 -9.88
C ILE A 88 -11.07 -22.20 -9.75
N PHE A 89 -11.75 -21.92 -10.84
CA PHE A 89 -13.20 -21.83 -10.92
C PHE A 89 -13.72 -22.76 -12.02
N SER A 90 -14.89 -23.35 -11.79
CA SER A 90 -15.60 -24.19 -12.76
C SER A 90 -17.08 -23.82 -12.72
N SER A 91 -17.63 -23.37 -13.84
CA SER A 91 -19.08 -23.15 -14.02
C SER A 91 -19.72 -22.40 -12.85
N SER A 92 -19.17 -21.24 -12.45
CA SER A 92 -19.56 -20.39 -11.30
C SER A 92 -19.15 -20.86 -9.90
N LYS A 93 -18.66 -22.10 -9.74
CA LYS A 93 -18.19 -22.62 -8.45
C LYS A 93 -16.69 -22.43 -8.28
N LYS A 94 -16.29 -21.88 -7.14
CA LYS A 94 -14.88 -21.81 -6.71
C LYS A 94 -14.42 -23.19 -6.23
N LEU A 95 -13.44 -23.77 -6.93
CA LEU A 95 -12.87 -25.09 -6.60
C LEU A 95 -11.68 -24.97 -5.65
N LEU A 96 -10.78 -24.03 -5.93
CA LEU A 96 -9.57 -23.83 -5.14
C LEU A 96 -9.26 -22.34 -5.08
N HIS A 97 -8.80 -21.90 -3.92
CA HIS A 97 -8.24 -20.57 -3.76
C HIS A 97 -7.08 -20.64 -2.77
N LYS A 98 -6.00 -19.91 -3.06
CA LYS A 98 -4.89 -19.75 -2.12
C LYS A 98 -4.19 -18.41 -2.33
N SER A 99 -3.78 -17.79 -1.23
CA SER A 99 -2.98 -16.56 -1.21
C SER A 99 -1.76 -16.76 -0.31
N GLN A 100 -0.56 -16.56 -0.86
CA GLN A 100 0.72 -16.73 -0.18
C GLN A 100 1.61 -15.51 -0.41
N LYS A 101 2.37 -15.10 0.62
CA LYS A 101 3.31 -13.99 0.54
C LYS A 101 4.70 -14.41 0.96
N ARG A 102 5.68 -14.14 0.11
CA ARG A 102 7.11 -14.42 0.35
C ARG A 102 7.90 -13.12 0.42
N TYR A 103 8.91 -13.10 1.28
CA TYR A 103 9.80 -11.95 1.41
C TYR A 103 10.82 -11.96 0.27
N THR A 104 10.52 -11.28 -0.84
CA THR A 104 11.39 -11.25 -2.04
C THR A 104 12.04 -9.89 -2.27
N VAL A 105 11.45 -8.80 -1.76
CA VAL A 105 11.92 -7.43 -1.98
C VAL A 105 12.15 -6.66 -0.67
N ARG A 106 13.11 -5.73 -0.63
CA ARG A 106 13.27 -4.81 0.52
C ARG A 106 12.12 -3.81 0.53
N LYS A 107 11.58 -3.53 1.72
CA LYS A 107 10.58 -2.47 1.90
C LYS A 107 11.19 -1.12 1.49
N GLY A 108 10.67 -0.52 0.43
CA GLY A 108 11.03 0.82 -0.04
C GLY A 108 12.06 0.91 -1.16
N GLN A 109 12.74 -0.19 -1.53
CA GLN A 109 13.79 -0.15 -2.57
C GLN A 109 13.37 -0.77 -3.92
N GLY A 110 12.28 -1.55 -3.95
CA GLY A 110 11.79 -2.19 -5.19
C GLY A 110 12.79 -3.18 -5.81
N GLY A 111 12.35 -3.96 -6.81
CA GLY A 111 13.21 -4.86 -7.60
C GLY A 111 13.46 -6.24 -7.00
N ALA A 112 13.57 -7.24 -7.88
CA ALA A 112 13.91 -8.62 -7.54
C ALA A 112 15.40 -8.73 -7.14
N GLN A 113 15.70 -9.57 -6.15
CA GLN A 113 17.07 -9.77 -5.68
C GLN A 113 17.92 -10.45 -6.77
N SER A 114 17.31 -11.35 -7.56
CA SER A 114 17.95 -11.97 -8.72
C SER A 114 18.49 -10.94 -9.74
N SER A 115 17.80 -9.82 -9.94
CA SER A 115 18.25 -8.75 -10.84
C SER A 115 19.40 -7.93 -10.25
N ALA A 116 19.46 -7.78 -8.93
CA ALA A 116 20.54 -7.08 -8.23
C ALA A 116 21.81 -7.93 -8.07
N ASP A 117 21.68 -9.26 -8.06
CA ASP A 117 22.79 -10.20 -7.93
C ASP A 117 23.50 -10.53 -9.26
N GLY A 118 23.04 -9.99 -10.40
CA GLY A 118 23.53 -10.26 -11.77
C GLY A 118 25.00 -9.87 -12.08
N GLY A 119 25.82 -9.66 -11.04
CA GLY A 119 27.25 -9.42 -11.17
C GLY A 119 28.05 -9.60 -9.88
N LYS A 120 27.41 -9.54 -8.69
CA LYS A 120 28.06 -9.81 -7.40
C LYS A 120 27.09 -10.51 -6.46
N ASN A 121 27.46 -11.69 -5.99
CA ASN A 121 26.70 -12.44 -4.98
C ASN A 121 26.85 -11.80 -3.60
N ILE A 122 25.96 -10.86 -3.26
CA ILE A 122 26.01 -10.18 -1.96
C ILE A 122 25.72 -11.20 -0.84
N LYS A 123 26.69 -11.43 0.07
CA LYS A 123 26.61 -12.43 1.15
C LYS A 123 26.05 -11.84 2.46
N SER A 124 24.96 -11.09 2.39
CA SER A 124 24.28 -10.58 3.58
C SER A 124 23.11 -11.49 3.97
N ILE A 125 22.82 -11.59 5.28
CA ILE A 125 21.61 -12.28 5.78
C ILE A 125 20.33 -11.80 5.06
N GLY A 126 20.25 -10.49 4.81
CA GLY A 126 19.09 -9.91 4.13
C GLY A 126 18.95 -10.32 2.65
N SER A 127 20.06 -10.54 1.93
CA SER A 127 20.04 -11.01 0.54
C SER A 127 19.74 -12.51 0.47
N GLN A 128 20.27 -13.30 1.39
CA GLN A 128 19.98 -14.74 1.48
C GLN A 128 18.49 -15.00 1.74
N LEU A 129 17.89 -14.30 2.70
CA LEU A 129 16.44 -14.41 2.98
C LEU A 129 15.56 -14.09 1.76
N ARG A 130 15.99 -13.16 0.89
CA ARG A 130 15.25 -12.82 -0.33
C ARG A 130 15.40 -13.87 -1.42
N ARG A 131 16.59 -14.45 -1.60
CA ARG A 131 16.81 -15.58 -2.51
C ARG A 131 15.99 -16.80 -2.09
N ASP A 132 15.97 -17.10 -0.78
CA ASP A 132 15.16 -18.18 -0.23
C ASP A 132 13.65 -17.89 -0.41
N GLY A 133 13.25 -16.63 -0.24
CA GLY A 133 11.90 -16.17 -0.52
C GLY A 133 11.50 -16.35 -1.99
N GLU A 134 12.39 -16.01 -2.93
CA GLU A 134 12.19 -16.18 -4.37
C GLU A 134 12.14 -17.66 -4.76
N LYS A 135 13.01 -18.50 -4.17
CA LYS A 135 12.97 -19.96 -4.37
C LYS A 135 11.62 -20.53 -3.94
N LYS A 136 11.18 -20.21 -2.72
CA LYS A 136 9.89 -20.66 -2.20
C LYS A 136 8.72 -20.15 -3.03
N LEU A 137 8.81 -18.93 -3.57
CA LEU A 137 7.78 -18.37 -4.44
C LEU A 137 7.70 -19.15 -5.77
N ARG A 138 8.84 -19.52 -6.36
CA ARG A 138 8.86 -20.40 -7.54
C ARG A 138 8.28 -21.77 -7.25
N ASP A 139 8.62 -22.37 -6.11
CA ASP A 139 8.06 -23.65 -5.68
C ASP A 139 6.53 -23.55 -5.50
N ASP A 140 6.03 -22.44 -4.93
CA ASP A 140 4.59 -22.18 -4.80
C ASP A 140 3.91 -22.03 -6.18
N CYS A 141 4.57 -21.40 -7.17
CA CYS A 141 4.06 -21.26 -8.53
C CYS A 141 3.97 -22.62 -9.26
N LYS A 142 4.97 -23.49 -9.10
CA LYS A 142 4.98 -24.84 -9.68
C LYS A 142 3.91 -25.75 -9.07
N ALA A 143 3.52 -25.49 -7.83
CA ALA A 143 2.51 -26.25 -7.12
C ALA A 143 1.06 -25.88 -7.50
N ILE A 144 0.84 -24.89 -8.38
CA ILE A 144 -0.52 -24.50 -8.79
C ILE A 144 -1.10 -25.62 -9.68
N PRO A 145 -2.27 -26.21 -9.32
CA PRO A 145 -2.82 -27.37 -10.02
C PRO A 145 -3.62 -26.96 -11.28
N VAL A 146 -2.89 -26.43 -12.26
CA VAL A 146 -3.42 -26.03 -13.58
C VAL A 146 -3.42 -27.21 -14.54
N ARG A 147 -4.47 -27.34 -15.36
CA ARG A 147 -4.58 -28.31 -16.46
C ARG A 147 -4.33 -27.64 -17.82
N GLU A 148 -3.99 -28.44 -18.83
CA GLU A 148 -3.74 -27.94 -20.19
C GLU A 148 -4.98 -27.28 -20.82
N ASP A 149 -6.17 -27.78 -20.48
CA ASP A 149 -7.47 -27.25 -20.92
C ASP A 149 -7.97 -26.05 -20.11
N ASP A 150 -7.27 -25.67 -19.03
CA ASP A 150 -7.70 -24.54 -18.19
C ASP A 150 -7.44 -23.21 -18.93
N ILE A 151 -8.40 -22.28 -18.88
CA ILE A 151 -8.20 -20.90 -19.33
C ILE A 151 -7.47 -20.16 -18.22
N ILE A 152 -6.23 -19.73 -18.50
CA ILE A 152 -5.35 -19.15 -17.49
C ILE A 152 -5.30 -17.64 -17.66
N ILE A 153 -5.74 -16.93 -16.64
CA ILE A 153 -5.78 -15.48 -16.59
C ILE A 153 -4.70 -14.99 -15.63
N MET A 154 -3.66 -14.35 -16.16
CA MET A 154 -2.52 -13.91 -15.38
C MET A 154 -2.47 -12.40 -15.18
N GLY A 155 -2.35 -11.99 -13.92
CA GLY A 155 -1.96 -10.64 -13.53
C GLY A 155 -0.49 -10.66 -13.09
N CYS A 156 0.44 -10.28 -13.97
CA CYS A 156 1.86 -10.22 -13.64
C CYS A 156 2.61 -9.17 -14.45
N SER A 157 3.75 -8.71 -13.93
CA SER A 157 4.65 -7.84 -14.70
C SER A 157 5.24 -8.60 -15.90
N LYS A 158 5.62 -7.87 -16.96
CA LYS A 158 6.23 -8.47 -18.17
C LYS A 158 7.50 -9.28 -17.84
N VAL A 159 8.26 -8.84 -16.84
CA VAL A 159 9.51 -9.49 -16.40
C VAL A 159 9.22 -10.81 -15.67
N MET A 160 8.26 -10.82 -14.74
CA MET A 160 7.91 -12.03 -13.99
C MET A 160 7.13 -13.04 -14.84
N ARG A 161 6.49 -12.58 -15.93
CA ARG A 161 5.71 -13.41 -16.83
C ARG A 161 6.53 -14.57 -17.40
N LYS A 162 7.71 -14.29 -17.95
CA LYS A 162 8.55 -15.33 -18.59
C LYS A 162 8.90 -16.44 -17.60
N ASN A 163 9.40 -16.06 -16.43
CA ASN A 163 9.76 -17.00 -15.37
C ASN A 163 8.53 -17.79 -14.86
N LEU A 164 7.39 -17.13 -14.73
CA LEU A 164 6.15 -17.77 -14.27
C LEU A 164 5.58 -18.75 -15.30
N LEU A 165 5.67 -18.45 -16.59
CA LEU A 165 5.28 -19.35 -17.68
C LEU A 165 6.20 -20.56 -17.82
N GLU A 166 7.49 -20.41 -17.50
CA GLU A 166 8.41 -21.54 -17.44
C GLU A 166 8.11 -22.45 -16.24
N ASP A 167 7.65 -21.86 -15.13
CA ASP A 167 7.33 -22.56 -13.89
C ASP A 167 5.92 -23.22 -13.92
N LEU A 168 4.94 -22.62 -14.60
CA LEU A 168 3.65 -23.22 -14.90
C LEU A 168 3.81 -24.12 -16.13
N LYS A 169 3.70 -25.45 -15.98
CA LYS A 169 3.73 -26.42 -17.09
C LYS A 169 3.06 -25.83 -18.34
N SER A 170 3.84 -25.56 -19.38
CA SER A 170 3.51 -24.57 -20.42
C SER A 170 2.11 -24.81 -21.01
N PRO A 171 1.11 -23.97 -20.68
CA PRO A 171 -0.19 -24.07 -21.33
C PRO A 171 -0.06 -23.62 -22.79
N PRO A 172 -0.91 -24.11 -23.71
CA PRO A 172 -0.93 -23.62 -25.07
C PRO A 172 -1.23 -22.11 -25.06
N ALA A 173 -0.50 -21.34 -25.88
CA ALA A 173 -0.61 -19.87 -25.93
C ALA A 173 -2.06 -19.38 -26.17
N SER A 174 -2.91 -20.22 -26.77
CA SER A 174 -4.33 -19.97 -27.01
C SER A 174 -5.19 -19.89 -25.75
N ASN A 175 -4.76 -20.47 -24.62
CA ASN A 175 -5.52 -20.50 -23.36
C ASN A 175 -5.01 -19.47 -22.34
N LEU A 176 -3.91 -18.79 -22.67
CA LEU A 176 -3.31 -17.79 -21.82
C LEU A 176 -3.91 -16.40 -22.08
N ARG A 177 -4.33 -15.74 -21.02
CA ARG A 177 -4.85 -14.37 -21.03
C ARG A 177 -4.09 -13.55 -20.01
N THR A 178 -3.82 -12.29 -20.31
CA THR A 178 -3.14 -11.39 -19.38
C THR A 178 -4.06 -10.22 -19.04
N ILE A 179 -4.18 -9.90 -17.76
CA ILE A 179 -4.82 -8.67 -17.30
C ILE A 179 -3.76 -7.57 -17.17
N SER A 180 -4.00 -6.44 -17.84
CA SER A 180 -3.31 -5.18 -17.62
C SER A 180 -4.15 -4.23 -16.77
N GLY A 181 -3.52 -3.38 -15.96
CA GLY A 181 -4.19 -2.36 -15.15
C GLY A 181 -3.91 -2.49 -13.66
N LYS A 182 -4.65 -1.73 -12.85
CA LYS A 182 -4.63 -1.86 -11.39
C LYS A 182 -5.54 -3.02 -10.97
N TRP A 183 -5.00 -3.93 -10.19
CA TRP A 183 -5.72 -5.05 -9.59
C TRP A 183 -5.19 -5.30 -8.18
N ASP A 184 -6.05 -5.80 -7.29
CA ASP A 184 -5.67 -6.22 -5.95
C ASP A 184 -4.98 -7.59 -6.01
N ASP A 185 -3.83 -7.72 -5.35
CA ASP A 185 -3.05 -8.97 -5.26
C ASP A 185 -3.50 -9.87 -4.10
N SER A 186 -4.60 -9.52 -3.43
CA SER A 186 -5.26 -10.33 -2.41
C SER A 186 -6.23 -11.37 -3.00
N GLN A 187 -6.72 -12.25 -2.14
CA GLN A 187 -7.82 -13.16 -2.45
C GLN A 187 -9.05 -12.44 -3.01
N LYS A 188 -9.38 -11.27 -2.48
CA LYS A 188 -10.55 -10.50 -2.93
C LYS A 188 -10.40 -10.05 -4.38
N GLY A 189 -9.17 -9.69 -4.78
CA GLY A 189 -8.88 -9.34 -6.16
C GLY A 189 -9.08 -10.50 -7.12
N VAL A 190 -8.79 -11.74 -6.71
CA VAL A 190 -9.06 -12.93 -7.52
C VAL A 190 -10.56 -13.12 -7.74
N ASP A 191 -11.35 -13.01 -6.67
CA ASP A 191 -12.80 -13.14 -6.73
C ASP A 191 -13.43 -11.99 -7.56
N GLU A 192 -13.00 -10.73 -7.36
CA GLU A 192 -13.46 -9.56 -8.12
C GLU A 192 -13.14 -9.68 -9.62
N ILE A 193 -11.96 -10.19 -9.96
CA ILE A 193 -11.58 -10.43 -11.35
C ILE A 193 -12.47 -11.52 -11.96
N TYR A 194 -12.75 -12.59 -11.23
CA TYR A 194 -13.63 -13.65 -11.72
C TYR A 194 -15.04 -13.12 -11.98
N GLU A 195 -15.63 -12.39 -11.03
CA GLU A 195 -16.95 -11.79 -11.14
C GLU A 195 -17.01 -10.80 -12.31
N ARG A 196 -16.02 -9.91 -12.43
CA ARG A 196 -15.99 -8.92 -13.51
C ARG A 196 -15.81 -9.52 -14.91
N ILE A 197 -15.13 -10.66 -14.99
CA ILE A 197 -14.89 -11.33 -16.27
C ILE A 197 -16.11 -12.18 -16.69
N THR A 198 -16.90 -12.66 -15.72
CA THR A 198 -18.10 -13.47 -15.97
C THR A 198 -19.39 -12.66 -16.04
N THR A 199 -19.39 -11.43 -15.54
CA THR A 199 -20.53 -10.51 -15.63
C THR A 199 -20.64 -9.88 -17.01
N TYR A 200 -21.88 -9.81 -17.51
CA TYR A 200 -22.25 -9.03 -18.68
C TYR A 200 -23.31 -8.01 -18.25
N THR A 201 -23.24 -6.80 -18.80
CA THR A 201 -24.20 -5.74 -18.54
C THR A 201 -25.01 -5.48 -19.79
N GLN A 202 -26.33 -5.54 -19.67
CA GLN A 202 -27.25 -5.11 -20.70
C GLN A 202 -27.59 -3.64 -20.47
N ARG A 203 -27.40 -2.78 -21.47
CA ARG A 203 -27.76 -1.36 -21.38
C ARG A 203 -28.38 -0.86 -22.69
N GLU A 204 -29.11 0.25 -22.60
CA GLU A 204 -29.57 0.96 -23.79
C GLU A 204 -28.39 1.66 -24.48
N ALA A 205 -28.38 1.63 -25.81
CA ALA A 205 -27.33 2.27 -26.60
C ALA A 205 -27.45 3.80 -26.50
N VAL A 206 -26.31 4.45 -26.29
CA VAL A 206 -26.17 5.90 -26.31
C VAL A 206 -25.65 6.31 -27.68
N GLN A 207 -25.91 7.55 -28.10
CA GLN A 207 -25.58 8.05 -29.45
C GLN A 207 -24.09 7.89 -29.84
N ASP A 208 -23.18 7.88 -28.85
CA ASP A 208 -21.75 7.61 -29.04
C ASP A 208 -21.43 6.14 -29.39
N ASP A 209 -22.30 5.19 -29.03
CA ASP A 209 -22.11 3.76 -29.30
C ASP A 209 -22.35 3.40 -30.77
N LEU A 210 -23.08 4.25 -31.49
CA LEU A 210 -23.42 4.10 -32.92
C LEU A 210 -22.37 4.70 -33.87
N GLY A 211 -21.38 5.44 -33.34
CA GLY A 211 -20.37 6.14 -34.14
C GLY A 211 -19.29 5.25 -34.77
N TRP A 212 -19.25 3.95 -34.43
CA TRP A 212 -18.24 3.01 -34.96
C TRP A 212 -18.75 2.12 -36.11
N SER A 213 -19.98 2.32 -36.57
CA SER A 213 -20.54 1.58 -37.71
C SER A 213 -21.06 2.53 -38.78
N LEU A 214 -20.17 3.04 -39.63
CA LEU A 214 -20.37 3.22 -41.08
C LEU A 214 -19.14 3.93 -41.67
N SER A 215 -18.05 3.19 -41.89
CA SER A 215 -17.12 3.50 -42.97
C SER A 215 -17.35 2.49 -44.07
N LEU A 216 -18.39 2.72 -44.86
CA LEU A 216 -18.64 2.05 -46.13
C LEU A 216 -19.42 2.99 -47.05
N SER A 217 -18.64 3.62 -47.93
CA SER A 217 -18.94 4.05 -49.30
C SER A 217 -20.31 4.66 -49.59
N SER A 218 -20.32 5.93 -49.99
CA SER A 218 -20.98 6.39 -51.22
C SER A 218 -20.39 7.74 -51.62
N ASP A 219 -19.79 7.74 -52.81
CA ASP A 219 -19.43 8.91 -53.61
C ASP A 219 -20.69 9.69 -54.06
N GLU A 220 -20.42 10.82 -54.72
CA GLU A 220 -21.29 11.72 -55.50
C GLU A 220 -21.73 12.99 -54.75
N ASN A 221 -21.77 14.21 -55.32
CA ASN A 221 -21.17 14.88 -56.47
C ASN A 221 -21.68 16.35 -56.37
N GLU A 222 -21.01 17.29 -57.06
CA GLU A 222 -21.46 18.64 -57.45
C GLU A 222 -21.43 19.81 -56.44
N SER A 223 -21.35 21.07 -56.89
CA SER A 223 -20.34 21.84 -57.64
C SER A 223 -20.84 23.30 -57.76
N SER A 224 -19.94 24.22 -58.15
CA SER A 224 -20.14 25.61 -58.64
C SER A 224 -20.20 26.73 -57.57
N ALA A 225 -19.20 27.61 -57.43
CA ALA A 225 -18.71 28.74 -58.29
C ALA A 225 -19.52 30.04 -58.01
N SER A 226 -18.99 31.27 -57.84
CA SER A 226 -17.93 32.00 -58.57
C SER A 226 -17.49 33.30 -57.83
N THR A 227 -16.27 33.77 -58.12
CA THR A 227 -15.51 35.02 -57.79
C THR A 227 -15.86 36.22 -58.74
N PRO A 228 -15.23 37.44 -58.79
CA PRO A 228 -14.23 38.22 -57.98
C PRO A 228 -14.57 39.77 -57.82
N PRO A 229 -13.65 40.79 -57.99
CA PRO A 229 -13.03 41.71 -56.99
C PRO A 229 -13.41 43.23 -57.24
N PRO A 230 -12.67 44.33 -56.87
CA PRO A 230 -11.42 44.53 -56.09
C PRO A 230 -11.40 45.74 -55.09
N SER A 231 -10.23 45.92 -54.46
CA SER A 231 -9.52 47.17 -54.10
C SER A 231 -9.73 47.87 -52.73
N SER A 232 -8.56 48.12 -52.12
CA SER A 232 -8.18 48.88 -50.92
C SER A 232 -8.54 50.39 -50.96
N PRO A 233 -8.60 51.11 -49.81
CA PRO A 233 -7.38 51.72 -49.26
C PRO A 233 -7.29 51.79 -47.71
N SER A 234 -6.05 52.00 -47.30
CA SER A 234 -5.51 52.35 -45.99
C SER A 234 -6.09 53.62 -45.37
N SER A 235 -6.23 53.70 -44.03
CA SER A 235 -5.64 54.76 -43.16
C SER A 235 -6.32 54.86 -41.78
N SER A 236 -5.47 54.88 -40.75
CA SER A 236 -5.60 55.50 -39.41
C SER A 236 -6.87 56.26 -39.00
N SER A 237 -7.42 55.94 -37.82
CA SER A 237 -7.64 56.91 -36.71
C SER A 237 -8.17 56.22 -35.45
N SER A 238 -7.61 56.64 -34.32
CA SER A 238 -8.02 56.39 -32.92
C SER A 238 -9.49 56.74 -32.64
N GLU A 239 -10.20 55.91 -31.87
CA GLU A 239 -11.30 56.38 -31.02
C GLU A 239 -11.31 55.65 -29.66
N GLU A 240 -11.38 56.46 -28.61
CA GLU A 240 -11.44 56.10 -27.20
C GLU A 240 -12.85 55.69 -26.76
N ASP A 241 -12.87 54.72 -25.86
CA ASP A 241 -13.65 54.64 -24.61
C ASP A 241 -15.14 55.06 -24.58
N THR A 242 -15.99 54.08 -24.30
CA THR A 242 -17.17 54.31 -23.44
C THR A 242 -17.45 53.05 -22.62
N SER A 243 -16.59 52.77 -21.63
CA SER A 243 -16.89 51.80 -20.56
C SER A 243 -17.87 52.39 -19.54
N PRO A 244 -18.89 51.66 -19.06
CA PRO A 244 -19.72 52.11 -17.95
C PRO A 244 -18.84 52.35 -16.71
N ALA A 245 -19.16 53.39 -15.94
CA ALA A 245 -18.37 53.86 -14.81
C ALA A 245 -18.07 52.73 -13.79
N PRO A 246 -16.84 52.62 -13.25
CA PRO A 246 -16.48 51.58 -12.30
C PRO A 246 -17.20 51.78 -10.97
N ILE A 247 -17.93 50.76 -10.52
CA ILE A 247 -18.57 50.75 -9.20
C ILE A 247 -17.45 50.80 -8.14
N PRO A 248 -17.43 51.80 -7.23
CA PRO A 248 -16.36 51.90 -6.22
C PRO A 248 -16.45 50.75 -5.22
N TYR A 249 -15.30 50.35 -4.67
CA TYR A 249 -15.24 49.33 -3.61
C TYR A 249 -16.06 49.73 -2.39
N THR A 250 -16.81 48.77 -1.82
CA THR A 250 -17.55 49.01 -0.58
C THR A 250 -16.59 49.08 0.61
N PRO A 251 -17.00 49.67 1.75
CA PRO A 251 -16.20 49.68 2.98
C PRO A 251 -15.74 48.28 3.42
N LEU A 252 -16.55 47.26 3.16
CA LEU A 252 -16.22 45.85 3.44
C LEU A 252 -15.13 45.30 2.51
N HIS A 253 -15.09 45.71 1.24
CA HIS A 253 -13.96 45.36 0.36
C HIS A 253 -12.67 46.00 0.86
N LEU A 254 -12.73 47.28 1.22
CA LEU A 254 -11.56 48.02 1.68
C LEU A 254 -10.98 47.44 2.99
N SER A 255 -11.82 47.01 3.93
CA SER A 255 -11.36 46.39 5.19
C SER A 255 -10.68 45.04 4.96
N VAL A 256 -11.23 44.21 4.07
CA VAL A 256 -10.63 42.93 3.67
C VAL A 256 -9.29 43.15 2.98
N LEU A 257 -9.21 44.16 2.10
CA LEU A 257 -7.99 44.53 1.38
C LEU A 257 -6.92 45.11 2.32
N SER A 258 -7.32 45.86 3.36
CA SER A 258 -6.42 46.43 4.37
C SER A 258 -6.06 45.46 5.51
N SER A 259 -6.57 44.22 5.47
CA SER A 259 -6.40 43.21 6.53
C SER A 259 -6.90 43.63 7.93
N SER A 260 -7.85 44.58 7.98
CA SER A 260 -8.53 44.96 9.21
C SER A 260 -9.69 44.00 9.47
N PRO A 261 -9.98 43.60 10.73
CA PRO A 261 -11.07 42.66 10.99
C PRO A 261 -12.41 43.27 10.55
N PRO A 262 -13.24 42.53 9.79
CA PRO A 262 -14.54 43.02 9.33
C PRO A 262 -15.47 43.19 10.54
N GLN A 263 -15.65 44.42 10.99
CA GLN A 263 -16.65 44.74 12.00
C GLN A 263 -18.02 44.88 11.30
N LEU A 264 -18.89 43.90 11.57
CA LEU A 264 -20.37 43.91 11.41
C LEU A 264 -20.98 43.34 10.12
N PRO A 265 -22.20 42.74 10.23
CA PRO A 265 -22.96 42.21 9.10
C PRO A 265 -23.42 43.35 8.21
N SER A 266 -22.78 43.47 7.07
CA SER A 266 -23.14 44.44 6.05
C SER A 266 -24.17 43.83 5.11
N PRO A 267 -25.25 44.52 4.72
CA PRO A 267 -26.19 44.04 3.68
C PRO A 267 -25.53 43.87 2.30
N TYR A 268 -24.24 44.16 2.20
CA TYR A 268 -23.40 44.11 1.01
C TYR A 268 -22.44 42.91 0.98
N LEU A 269 -22.73 41.84 1.73
CA LEU A 269 -21.86 40.66 1.86
C LEU A 269 -21.55 39.98 0.52
N ASP A 270 -22.51 40.02 -0.40
CA ASP A 270 -22.45 39.47 -1.76
C ASP A 270 -22.36 40.54 -2.84
N PHE A 271 -22.25 41.82 -2.45
CA PHE A 271 -22.25 42.93 -3.40
C PHE A 271 -20.97 42.93 -4.24
N ARG A 272 -21.13 43.09 -5.55
CA ARG A 272 -20.03 43.10 -6.52
C ARG A 272 -19.55 44.53 -6.76
N ALA A 273 -18.30 44.81 -6.40
CA ALA A 273 -17.73 46.15 -6.48
C ALA A 273 -16.29 46.15 -7.03
N GLY A 274 -15.85 47.33 -7.46
CA GLY A 274 -14.52 47.56 -8.03
C GLY A 274 -14.42 47.22 -9.53
N PRO A 275 -13.23 47.45 -10.12
CA PRO A 275 -13.00 47.32 -11.56
C PRO A 275 -13.18 45.89 -12.10
N GLN A 276 -13.12 44.87 -11.23
CA GLN A 276 -13.32 43.46 -11.60
C GLN A 276 -14.66 42.90 -11.11
N LEU A 277 -15.54 43.74 -10.53
CA LEU A 277 -16.80 43.32 -9.92
C LEU A 277 -16.61 42.17 -8.91
N PHE A 278 -15.62 42.32 -8.03
CA PHE A 278 -15.30 41.37 -6.98
C PHE A 278 -16.35 41.42 -5.87
N THR A 279 -16.58 40.28 -5.22
CA THR A 279 -17.23 40.23 -3.90
C THR A 279 -16.17 40.33 -2.80
N PRO A 280 -16.56 40.62 -1.54
CA PRO A 280 -15.61 40.63 -0.42
C PRO A 280 -14.82 39.33 -0.29
N LEU A 281 -15.45 38.18 -0.63
CA LEU A 281 -14.80 36.88 -0.63
C LEU A 281 -13.75 36.73 -1.76
N HIS A 282 -13.98 37.32 -2.93
CA HIS A 282 -12.95 37.41 -3.98
C HIS A 282 -11.75 38.26 -3.54
N ALA A 283 -12.02 39.39 -2.86
CA ALA A 283 -10.96 40.23 -2.31
C ALA A 283 -10.12 39.46 -1.27
N ALA A 284 -10.77 38.72 -0.36
CA ALA A 284 -10.09 37.87 0.63
C ALA A 284 -9.24 36.76 -0.03
N ALA A 285 -9.77 36.13 -1.07
CA ALA A 285 -9.08 35.12 -1.87
C ALA A 285 -7.86 35.68 -2.62
N SER A 286 -7.93 36.91 -3.12
CA SER A 286 -6.83 37.54 -3.85
C SER A 286 -5.60 37.85 -2.97
N ILE A 287 -5.83 38.15 -1.67
CA ILE A 287 -4.78 38.51 -0.70
C ILE A 287 -4.35 37.32 0.17
N ASN A 288 -5.04 36.16 0.05
CA ASN A 288 -4.84 35.01 0.93
C ASN A 288 -5.11 35.34 2.42
N ASN A 289 -6.11 36.18 2.68
CA ASN A 289 -6.48 36.61 4.03
C ASN A 289 -7.43 35.60 4.68
N LEU A 290 -6.87 34.67 5.48
CA LEU A 290 -7.61 33.60 6.15
C LEU A 290 -8.64 34.14 7.18
N PRO A 291 -8.29 35.04 8.11
CA PRO A 291 -9.26 35.57 9.08
C PRO A 291 -10.48 36.22 8.42
N ALA A 292 -10.27 37.05 7.40
CA ALA A 292 -11.37 37.68 6.68
C ALA A 292 -12.23 36.66 5.92
N CYS A 293 -11.60 35.66 5.30
CA CYS A 293 -12.32 34.61 4.59
C CYS A 293 -13.21 33.79 5.53
N LEU A 294 -12.73 33.42 6.72
CA LEU A 294 -13.53 32.69 7.71
C LEU A 294 -14.70 33.52 8.21
N SER A 295 -14.46 34.77 8.63
CA SER A 295 -15.53 35.66 9.10
C SER A 295 -16.60 35.92 8.03
N LEU A 296 -16.22 36.02 6.76
CA LEU A 296 -17.17 36.17 5.65
C LEU A 296 -18.00 34.90 5.45
N LEU A 297 -17.40 33.71 5.51
CA LEU A 297 -18.14 32.45 5.36
C LEU A 297 -19.07 32.19 6.56
N GLU A 298 -18.63 32.48 7.79
CA GLU A 298 -19.45 32.38 9.01
C GLU A 298 -20.64 33.36 9.00
N THR A 299 -20.47 34.53 8.38
CA THR A 299 -21.57 35.51 8.21
C THR A 299 -22.50 35.19 7.04
N GLY A 300 -22.25 34.11 6.31
CA GLY A 300 -23.13 33.62 5.23
C GLY A 300 -22.76 34.12 3.83
N ALA A 301 -21.53 34.61 3.61
CA ALA A 301 -21.10 35.06 2.28
C ALA A 301 -21.09 33.90 1.30
N SER A 302 -21.67 34.11 0.12
CA SER A 302 -21.81 33.05 -0.85
C SER A 302 -20.48 32.75 -1.59
N PRO A 303 -20.05 31.48 -1.65
CA PRO A 303 -18.86 31.09 -2.40
C PRO A 303 -19.14 30.86 -3.90
N PHE A 304 -20.38 31.07 -4.36
CA PHE A 304 -20.82 30.75 -5.72
C PHE A 304 -20.92 31.94 -6.68
N ILE A 305 -20.86 33.17 -6.16
CA ILE A 305 -20.98 34.36 -7.02
C ILE A 305 -19.73 34.47 -7.90
N GLU A 306 -19.95 34.79 -9.16
CA GLU A 306 -18.88 35.01 -10.13
C GLU A 306 -18.50 36.49 -10.24
N ASP A 307 -17.22 36.77 -10.50
CA ASP A 307 -16.71 38.11 -10.82
C ASP A 307 -17.12 38.58 -12.23
N GLY A 308 -16.70 39.79 -12.63
CA GLY A 308 -16.98 40.34 -13.97
C GLY A 308 -16.43 39.50 -15.13
N ARG A 309 -15.59 38.51 -14.84
CA ARG A 309 -14.94 37.60 -15.80
C ARG A 309 -15.43 36.15 -15.65
N GLY A 310 -16.49 35.89 -14.89
CA GLY A 310 -17.03 34.55 -14.68
C GLY A 310 -16.18 33.64 -13.77
N ARG A 311 -15.34 34.21 -12.90
CA ARG A 311 -14.50 33.45 -11.96
C ARG A 311 -15.11 33.47 -10.58
N MET A 312 -15.08 32.33 -9.88
CA MET A 312 -15.55 32.23 -8.49
C MET A 312 -14.41 32.57 -7.51
N PRO A 313 -14.69 32.79 -6.21
CA PRO A 313 -13.65 33.06 -5.21
C PRO A 313 -12.58 31.96 -5.13
N TRP A 314 -12.99 30.69 -5.34
CA TRP A 314 -12.08 29.55 -5.45
C TRP A 314 -11.09 29.68 -6.61
N ASP A 315 -11.56 30.13 -7.78
CA ASP A 315 -10.73 30.29 -8.97
C ASP A 315 -9.72 31.42 -8.78
N ILE A 316 -10.11 32.51 -8.11
CA ILE A 316 -9.19 33.58 -7.69
C ILE A 316 -8.14 33.04 -6.72
N ALA A 317 -8.54 32.25 -5.71
CA ALA A 317 -7.61 31.65 -4.76
C ALA A 317 -6.62 30.68 -5.46
N CYS A 318 -7.05 30.00 -6.52
CA CYS A 318 -6.17 29.19 -7.36
C CYS A 318 -5.20 30.05 -8.18
N ALA A 319 -5.70 31.09 -8.84
CA ALA A 319 -4.91 31.99 -9.69
C ALA A 319 -3.83 32.75 -8.89
N HIS A 320 -4.15 33.19 -7.67
CA HIS A 320 -3.23 33.92 -6.79
C HIS A 320 -2.41 33.01 -5.86
N ASN A 321 -2.55 31.69 -6.00
CA ASN A 321 -1.91 30.68 -5.16
C ASN A 321 -2.14 30.87 -3.63
N ALA A 322 -3.34 31.30 -3.25
CA ALA A 322 -3.76 31.52 -1.87
C ALA A 322 -4.03 30.19 -1.14
N THR A 323 -2.98 29.55 -0.62
CA THR A 323 -3.06 28.20 -0.02
C THR A 323 -3.95 28.14 1.22
N LEU A 324 -3.89 29.14 2.09
CA LEU A 324 -4.66 29.17 3.34
C LEU A 324 -6.15 29.31 3.07
N VAL A 325 -6.53 30.19 2.13
CA VAL A 325 -7.93 30.37 1.73
C VAL A 325 -8.46 29.13 1.00
N LYS A 326 -7.64 28.46 0.17
CA LYS A 326 -8.01 27.19 -0.48
C LYS A 326 -8.30 26.08 0.54
N GLU A 327 -7.46 25.94 1.57
CA GLU A 327 -7.70 24.96 2.64
C GLU A 327 -8.97 25.32 3.41
N CYS A 328 -9.15 26.59 3.77
CA CYS A 328 -10.34 27.10 4.45
C CYS A 328 -11.64 26.79 3.69
N LEU A 329 -11.71 27.09 2.39
CA LEU A 329 -12.90 26.82 1.57
C LEU A 329 -13.23 25.31 1.49
N LYS A 330 -12.21 24.46 1.44
CA LYS A 330 -12.40 23.00 1.45
C LYS A 330 -12.88 22.48 2.80
N THR A 331 -12.29 22.95 3.90
CA THR A 331 -12.70 22.55 5.25
C THR A 331 -14.10 23.05 5.55
N PHE A 332 -14.42 24.29 5.17
CA PHE A 332 -15.75 24.86 5.37
C PHE A 332 -16.81 24.11 4.58
N ARG A 333 -16.52 23.70 3.33
CA ARG A 333 -17.39 22.81 2.55
C ARG A 333 -17.61 21.46 3.21
N ALA A 334 -16.56 20.89 3.82
CA ALA A 334 -16.63 19.59 4.50
C ALA A 334 -17.47 19.66 5.78
N GLU A 335 -17.40 20.78 6.51
CA GLU A 335 -18.11 21.01 7.76
C GLU A 335 -19.56 21.45 7.54
N ASN A 336 -19.84 22.16 6.43
CA ASN A 336 -21.15 22.74 6.13
C ASN A 336 -21.73 22.21 4.82
N SER A 337 -21.85 20.88 4.67
CA SER A 337 -22.33 20.23 3.44
C SER A 337 -23.76 20.63 3.02
N GLU A 338 -24.57 21.13 3.96
CA GLU A 338 -25.99 21.46 3.75
C GLU A 338 -26.26 22.97 3.63
N MET A 339 -25.26 23.84 3.86
CA MET A 339 -25.45 25.30 3.92
C MET A 339 -25.63 25.96 2.54
N TRP A 340 -24.98 25.42 1.51
CA TRP A 340 -25.12 25.87 0.12
C TRP A 340 -25.15 24.67 -0.82
N ASP A 341 -25.68 24.87 -2.03
CA ASP A 341 -25.58 23.89 -3.10
C ASP A 341 -24.16 23.86 -3.65
N TRP A 342 -23.31 23.05 -3.02
CA TRP A 342 -21.90 22.91 -3.39
C TRP A 342 -21.68 22.27 -4.76
N SER A 343 -22.71 21.67 -5.37
CA SER A 343 -22.61 21.07 -6.72
C SER A 343 -22.30 22.11 -7.80
N VAL A 344 -22.72 23.35 -7.56
CA VAL A 344 -22.49 24.50 -8.45
C VAL A 344 -21.06 25.05 -8.29
N THR A 345 -20.39 24.78 -7.16
CA THR A 345 -19.05 25.32 -6.88
C THR A 345 -17.93 24.48 -7.50
N ARG A 346 -16.88 25.14 -8.02
CA ARG A 346 -15.65 24.48 -8.53
C ARG A 346 -14.68 24.03 -7.44
N ILE A 347 -15.07 24.14 -6.17
CA ILE A 347 -14.27 23.70 -5.03
C ILE A 347 -14.19 22.17 -5.08
N PRO A 348 -13.01 21.52 -4.99
CA PRO A 348 -12.91 20.06 -4.97
C PRO A 348 -13.54 19.45 -3.72
N GLU A 349 -14.16 18.28 -3.85
CA GLU A 349 -14.60 17.49 -2.69
C GLU A 349 -13.39 17.09 -1.83
N PRO A 350 -13.55 16.97 -0.49
CA PRO A 350 -12.50 16.47 0.38
C PRO A 350 -12.05 15.08 -0.09
N THR A 351 -10.94 14.99 -0.81
CA THR A 351 -10.51 13.74 -1.43
C THR A 351 -10.18 12.70 -0.35
N ASP A 352 -10.82 11.53 -0.43
CA ASP A 352 -10.55 10.34 0.41
C ASP A 352 -9.05 10.03 0.56
N GLY A 353 -8.26 10.39 -0.45
CA GLY A 353 -6.80 10.22 -0.47
C GLY A 353 -6.05 11.01 0.61
N GLU A 354 -6.50 12.21 1.01
CA GLU A 354 -5.83 13.00 2.05
C GLU A 354 -6.16 12.47 3.45
N VAL A 355 -7.42 12.11 3.68
CA VAL A 355 -7.87 11.46 4.92
C VAL A 355 -7.18 10.09 5.10
N LEU A 356 -7.03 9.32 4.02
CA LEU A 356 -6.29 8.05 4.04
C LEU A 356 -4.81 8.24 4.35
N LYS A 357 -4.14 9.25 3.78
CA LYS A 357 -2.73 9.56 4.06
C LYS A 357 -2.51 9.96 5.52
N GLU A 358 -3.40 10.77 6.09
CA GLU A 358 -3.30 11.17 7.50
C GLU A 358 -3.54 9.97 8.44
N ARG A 359 -4.53 9.12 8.13
CA ARG A 359 -4.77 7.87 8.86
C ARG A 359 -3.57 6.92 8.81
N GLU A 360 -2.88 6.84 7.67
CA GLU A 360 -1.63 6.08 7.54
C GLU A 360 -0.48 6.67 8.37
N ARG A 361 -0.31 8.00 8.41
CA ARG A 361 0.71 8.66 9.23
C ARG A 361 0.49 8.36 10.71
N ARG A 362 -0.75 8.49 11.19
CA ARG A 362 -1.14 8.13 12.57
C ARG A 362 -0.85 6.67 12.91
N LYS A 363 -1.14 5.73 12.01
CA LYS A 363 -0.80 4.30 12.17
C LYS A 363 0.72 4.10 12.28
N LYS A 364 1.52 4.71 11.39
CA LYS A 364 2.99 4.62 11.39
C LYS A 364 3.61 5.17 12.68
N VAL A 365 3.08 6.26 13.24
CA VAL A 365 3.52 6.82 14.52
C VAL A 365 3.22 5.86 15.67
N LYS A 366 1.97 5.36 15.77
CA LYS A 366 1.57 4.38 16.79
C LYS A 366 2.42 3.10 16.74
N ASP A 367 2.72 2.59 15.55
CA ASP A 367 3.55 1.38 15.38
C ASP A 367 5.01 1.62 15.81
N LYS A 368 5.59 2.78 15.49
CA LYS A 368 6.93 3.16 15.93
C LYS A 368 7.00 3.27 17.45
N GLU A 369 5.99 3.85 18.08
CA GLU A 369 5.92 4.00 19.54
C GLU A 369 5.76 2.65 20.25
N LYS A 370 4.84 1.78 19.78
CA LYS A 370 4.70 0.42 20.28
C LYS A 370 6.01 -0.37 20.19
N LYS A 371 6.74 -0.23 19.08
CA LYS A 371 8.04 -0.89 18.89
C LYS A 371 9.12 -0.34 19.83
N LYS A 372 9.12 0.97 20.12
CA LYS A 372 10.01 1.56 21.13
C LYS A 372 9.70 1.03 22.54
N ARG A 373 8.42 1.04 22.94
CA ARG A 373 7.98 0.49 24.24
C ARG A 373 8.34 -0.99 24.41
N GLN A 374 8.15 -1.81 23.38
CA GLN A 374 8.55 -3.23 23.43
C GLN A 374 10.06 -3.44 23.55
N LYS A 375 10.88 -2.62 22.87
CA LYS A 375 12.34 -2.68 23.00
C LYS A 375 12.80 -2.28 24.39
N GLU A 376 12.21 -1.23 24.96
CA GLU A 376 12.55 -0.75 26.30
C GLU A 376 12.14 -1.76 27.37
N LYS A 377 10.95 -2.36 27.26
CA LYS A 377 10.49 -3.44 28.16
C LYS A 377 11.44 -4.65 28.12
N LYS A 378 11.82 -5.10 26.91
CA LYS A 378 12.81 -6.20 26.75
C LYS A 378 14.19 -5.86 27.32
N LYS A 379 14.61 -4.59 27.28
CA LYS A 379 15.88 -4.16 27.88
C LYS A 379 15.81 -4.23 29.40
N LYS A 380 14.73 -3.70 30.01
CA LYS A 380 14.49 -3.75 31.46
C LYS A 380 14.39 -5.18 31.98
N GLU A 381 13.69 -6.07 31.27
CA GLU A 381 13.58 -7.48 31.64
C GLU A 381 14.96 -8.19 31.63
N LYS A 382 15.81 -7.91 30.63
CA LYS A 382 17.17 -8.46 30.57
C LYS A 382 18.05 -7.96 31.72
N GLU A 383 17.98 -6.66 32.01
CA GLU A 383 18.75 -6.03 33.08
C GLU A 383 18.32 -6.56 34.45
N GLN A 384 17.01 -6.70 34.71
CA GLN A 384 16.49 -7.33 35.92
C GLN A 384 16.90 -8.82 36.03
N ALA A 385 16.91 -9.57 34.92
CA ALA A 385 17.36 -10.95 34.92
C ALA A 385 18.86 -11.06 35.25
N GLU A 386 19.68 -10.14 34.76
CA GLU A 386 21.12 -10.12 35.04
C GLU A 386 21.40 -9.75 36.51
N ILE A 387 20.69 -8.76 37.05
CA ILE A 387 20.77 -8.40 38.48
C ILE A 387 20.32 -9.57 39.36
N SER A 388 19.22 -10.24 39.02
CA SER A 388 18.73 -11.42 39.75
C SER A 388 19.72 -12.58 39.70
N LYS A 389 20.39 -12.80 38.56
CA LYS A 389 21.41 -13.83 38.43
C LYS A 389 22.64 -13.52 39.29
N LYS A 390 23.14 -12.29 39.26
CA LYS A 390 24.26 -11.84 40.10
C LYS A 390 23.95 -11.95 41.59
N ALA A 391 22.72 -11.63 42.00
CA ALA A 391 22.28 -11.78 43.40
C ALA A 391 22.29 -13.25 43.86
N LYS A 392 21.76 -14.17 43.03
CA LYS A 392 21.78 -15.61 43.31
C LYS A 392 23.21 -16.17 43.39
N GLU A 393 24.08 -15.76 42.47
CA GLU A 393 25.49 -16.14 42.47
C GLU A 393 26.21 -15.63 43.75
N SER A 394 25.91 -14.41 44.21
CA SER A 394 26.45 -13.90 45.47
C SER A 394 25.93 -14.65 46.70
N GLU A 395 24.63 -14.93 46.78
CA GLU A 395 24.02 -15.68 47.88
C GLU A 395 24.58 -17.12 47.95
N GLU A 396 24.75 -17.78 46.80
CA GLU A 396 25.35 -19.11 46.73
C GLU A 396 26.81 -19.11 47.20
N SER A 397 27.59 -18.12 46.78
CA SER A 397 28.99 -17.97 47.23
C SER A 397 29.10 -17.74 48.73
N GLU A 398 28.18 -16.97 49.32
CA GLU A 398 28.13 -16.70 50.75
C GLU A 398 27.73 -17.96 51.54
N LYS A 399 26.77 -18.74 51.02
CA LYS A 399 26.38 -20.02 51.60
C LYS A 399 27.53 -21.03 51.60
N ILE A 400 28.28 -21.12 50.50
CA ILE A 400 29.49 -21.96 50.42
C ILE A 400 30.54 -21.52 51.45
N ARG A 401 30.75 -20.20 51.61
CA ARG A 401 31.67 -19.63 52.61
C ARG A 401 31.26 -19.99 54.04
N LEU A 402 29.97 -19.85 54.36
CA LEU A 402 29.40 -20.22 55.67
C LEU A 402 29.49 -21.73 55.93
N GLU A 403 29.24 -22.57 54.93
CA GLU A 403 29.42 -24.02 55.06
C GLU A 403 30.88 -24.40 55.32
N LYS A 404 31.84 -23.78 54.61
CA LYS A 404 33.26 -24.01 54.83
C LYS A 404 33.66 -23.65 56.27
N PHE A 405 33.21 -22.49 56.76
CA PHE A 405 33.45 -22.04 58.12
C PHE A 405 32.86 -23.00 59.16
N LYS A 406 31.65 -23.53 58.93
CA LYS A 406 31.03 -24.55 59.80
C LYS A 406 31.83 -25.86 59.82
N ARG A 407 32.28 -26.35 58.65
CA ARG A 407 33.10 -27.58 58.56
C ARG A 407 34.44 -27.44 59.26
N GLU A 408 35.08 -26.28 59.14
CA GLU A 408 36.34 -25.96 59.82
C GLU A 408 36.18 -25.97 61.35
N LYS A 409 35.07 -25.41 61.86
CA LYS A 409 34.74 -25.46 63.29
C LYS A 409 34.42 -26.87 63.81
N VAL A 410 33.82 -27.73 62.97
CA VAL A 410 33.58 -29.16 63.30
C VAL A 410 34.90 -29.96 63.31
N HIS A 411 35.82 -29.69 62.38
CA HIS A 411 37.15 -30.30 62.38
C HIS A 411 37.93 -29.98 63.66
N LEU A 412 37.82 -28.75 64.17
CA LEU A 412 38.46 -28.36 65.43
C LEU A 412 37.88 -29.12 66.65
N ASN A 413 36.58 -29.43 66.64
CA ASN A 413 35.91 -30.16 67.73
C ASN A 413 36.06 -31.70 67.64
N THR A 414 36.38 -32.26 66.47
CA THR A 414 36.53 -33.73 66.29
C THR A 414 37.94 -34.23 66.67
N SER A 415 38.92 -33.32 66.78
CA SER A 415 40.29 -33.62 67.24
C SER A 415 40.38 -34.10 68.70
N ALA A 416 39.29 -34.02 69.48
CA ALA A 416 39.27 -34.47 70.87
C ALA A 416 38.87 -35.95 71.07
N THR A 417 38.41 -36.68 70.04
CA THR A 417 37.88 -38.06 70.18
C THR A 417 38.55 -39.12 69.30
N GLY A 418 39.34 -38.74 68.29
CA GLY A 418 39.99 -39.68 67.33
C GLY A 418 41.43 -40.12 67.64
N GLU A 419 41.95 -39.91 68.85
CA GLU A 419 43.36 -40.22 69.15
C GLU A 419 43.65 -41.72 69.33
N ARG A 420 42.64 -42.55 69.58
CA ARG A 420 42.83 -43.96 69.99
C ARG A 420 42.23 -45.00 69.04
N GLN A 421 41.80 -44.64 67.83
CA GLN A 421 41.23 -45.60 66.89
C GLN A 421 42.12 -45.83 65.67
N CYS A 422 42.12 -47.07 65.17
CA CYS A 422 42.76 -47.40 63.91
C CYS A 422 41.91 -46.93 62.73
N ASP A 423 42.51 -46.22 61.78
CA ASP A 423 41.79 -45.64 60.64
C ASP A 423 41.29 -46.69 59.63
N PHE A 424 41.84 -47.91 59.65
CA PHE A 424 41.44 -48.99 58.74
C PHE A 424 40.36 -49.91 59.33
N CYS A 425 40.57 -50.44 60.54
CA CYS A 425 39.64 -51.41 61.15
C CYS A 425 38.70 -50.79 62.20
N GLY A 426 38.89 -49.52 62.56
CA GLY A 426 38.08 -48.83 63.57
C GLY A 426 38.31 -49.32 65.01
N CYS A 427 39.19 -50.29 65.25
CA CYS A 427 39.42 -50.81 66.60
C CYS A 427 40.05 -49.72 67.48
N GLU A 428 39.48 -49.53 68.67
CA GLU A 428 40.01 -48.63 69.68
C GLU A 428 41.13 -49.32 70.48
N VAL A 429 42.29 -48.67 70.55
CA VAL A 429 43.44 -49.11 71.34
C VAL A 429 43.44 -48.43 72.70
N ARG A 430 44.07 -49.09 73.68
CA ARG A 430 44.09 -48.61 75.07
C ARG A 430 44.89 -47.31 75.20
N TYR A 431 46.02 -47.21 74.48
CA TYR A 431 46.89 -46.03 74.47
C TYR A 431 47.23 -45.59 73.04
N SER A 432 47.27 -44.28 72.81
CA SER A 432 47.56 -43.68 71.49
C SER A 432 48.93 -44.13 70.91
N LYS A 433 49.91 -44.44 71.77
CA LYS A 433 51.24 -44.95 71.37
C LYS A 433 51.22 -46.34 70.72
N ASP A 434 50.13 -47.10 70.91
CA ASP A 434 49.99 -48.44 70.34
C ASP A 434 49.56 -48.39 68.86
N LEU A 435 49.21 -47.20 68.35
CA LEU A 435 49.00 -46.93 66.93
C LEU A 435 50.31 -46.45 66.31
N PHE A 436 50.72 -47.10 65.23
CA PHE A 436 51.82 -46.59 64.42
C PHE A 436 51.29 -45.81 63.20
N ARG A 437 52.00 -44.76 62.82
CA ARG A 437 51.61 -43.84 61.75
C ARG A 437 52.40 -44.11 60.48
N ARG A 438 51.72 -44.15 59.34
CA ARG A 438 52.35 -44.17 58.01
C ARG A 438 51.56 -43.27 57.07
N ASP A 439 52.24 -42.27 56.52
CA ASP A 439 51.62 -41.13 55.85
C ASP A 439 50.61 -40.43 56.79
N GLU A 440 49.39 -40.14 56.32
CA GLU A 440 48.33 -39.47 57.10
C GLU A 440 47.48 -40.44 57.95
N TRP A 441 47.83 -41.73 57.99
CA TRP A 441 46.99 -42.80 58.57
C TRP A 441 47.63 -43.51 59.77
N LYS A 442 46.79 -43.97 60.71
CA LYS A 442 47.11 -44.69 61.95
C LYS A 442 46.62 -46.14 61.91
N TYR A 443 47.47 -47.07 62.33
CA TYR A 443 47.20 -48.50 62.25
C TYR A 443 47.46 -49.21 63.58
N CYS A 444 46.58 -50.15 63.97
CA CYS A 444 46.75 -50.97 65.16
C CYS A 444 47.70 -52.15 64.94
N LYS A 445 47.80 -52.66 63.70
CA LYS A 445 48.62 -53.83 63.32
C LYS A 445 49.13 -53.67 61.89
N THR A 446 50.25 -54.31 61.57
CA THR A 446 50.86 -54.33 60.22
C THR A 446 49.91 -54.93 59.17
N GLU A 447 49.04 -55.85 59.56
CA GLU A 447 47.99 -56.41 58.68
C GLU A 447 47.01 -55.34 58.19
N CYS A 448 46.59 -54.42 59.06
CA CYS A 448 45.68 -53.33 58.70
C CYS A 448 46.34 -52.38 57.69
N LEU A 449 47.63 -52.08 57.87
CA LEU A 449 48.40 -51.31 56.91
C LEU A 449 48.46 -52.00 55.53
N GLN A 450 48.74 -53.31 55.51
CA GLN A 450 48.87 -54.05 54.24
C GLN A 450 47.54 -54.16 53.50
N LYS A 451 46.43 -54.41 54.21
CA LYS A 451 45.09 -54.44 53.61
C LYS A 451 44.70 -53.06 53.07
N HIS A 452 44.91 -52.01 53.85
CA HIS A 452 44.62 -50.64 53.40
C HIS A 452 45.43 -50.27 52.15
N ARG A 453 46.72 -50.62 52.13
CA ARG A 453 47.59 -50.39 50.97
C ARG A 453 47.08 -51.11 49.71
N ARG A 454 46.57 -52.34 49.83
CA ARG A 454 45.95 -53.07 48.71
C ARG A 454 44.68 -52.39 48.22
N GLU A 455 43.85 -51.90 49.14
CA GLU A 455 42.61 -51.21 48.79
C GLU A 455 42.86 -49.87 48.10
N ILE A 456 43.86 -49.10 48.56
CA ILE A 456 44.30 -47.86 47.89
C ILE A 456 44.80 -48.18 46.47
N MET A 457 45.60 -49.23 46.30
CA MET A 457 46.06 -49.65 44.97
C MET A 457 44.90 -50.10 44.07
N ALA A 458 43.93 -50.86 44.61
CA ALA A 458 42.76 -51.31 43.87
C ALA A 458 41.89 -50.14 43.43
N LYS A 459 41.55 -49.21 44.34
CA LYS A 459 40.81 -47.98 44.02
C LYS A 459 41.55 -47.09 43.01
N ALA A 460 42.88 -47.01 43.10
CA ALA A 460 43.68 -46.28 42.12
C ALA A 460 43.66 -46.95 40.73
N ALA A 461 43.64 -48.29 40.68
CA ALA A 461 43.49 -49.05 39.44
C ALA A 461 42.08 -48.87 38.84
N GLU A 462 41.02 -48.98 39.65
CA GLU A 462 39.64 -48.75 39.21
C GLU A 462 39.45 -47.36 38.58
N ARG A 463 40.04 -46.31 39.18
CA ARG A 463 40.00 -44.96 38.59
C ARG A 463 40.72 -44.85 37.24
N ARG A 464 41.67 -45.73 36.94
CA ARG A 464 42.35 -45.78 35.63
C ARG A 464 41.54 -46.54 34.58
N PHE A 465 40.74 -47.52 34.98
CA PHE A 465 39.95 -48.35 34.06
C PHE A 465 38.48 -47.89 33.91
N GLY A 466 37.91 -47.18 34.88
CA GLY A 466 36.51 -46.73 34.88
C GLY A 466 36.26 -45.36 34.22
N GLY A 467 37.19 -44.86 33.41
CA GLY A 467 37.08 -43.60 32.69
C GLY A 467 36.95 -43.81 31.17
N THR A 468 35.83 -44.39 30.74
CA THR A 468 35.36 -44.35 29.35
C THR A 468 33.87 -44.03 29.34
#